data_AF-A0A7S3IV89-F1
#
_entry.id   AF-A0A7S3IV89-F1
#
_cell.length_a   1.000
_cell.length_b   1.000
_cell.length_c   1.000
_cell.angle_alpha   90.00
_cell.angle_beta   90.00
_cell.angle_gamma   90.00
#
_symmetry.space_group_name_H-M   'P 1'
#
loop_
_entity.id
_entity.type
_entity.pdbx_description
1 polymer ?
#
loop_
_entity_poly.entity_id
_entity_poly.type
_entity_poly.pdbx_seq_one_letter_code
_entity_poly.pdbx_strand_id
1 'polypeptide(L)'
;IAGAATAAKELFEEVGELDDLFVPIGGGGLISGACISAEALSPNCVIHGVEPLASNDAQKSLETGEIQEVKIMKNASIADGALTTKIGDLNWHFISQHVKDILTCEDDEL
;
A
#
# COMPACT_ATOMS: atom_id res chain seq x y z
N ILE A 1 11.65 -3.05 0.79
CA ILE A 1 11.29 -1.65 1.08
C ILE A 1 12.19 -0.70 0.29
N ALA A 2 13.46 -0.50 0.67
CA ALA A 2 14.35 0.48 -0.01
C ALA A 2 14.45 0.29 -1.53
N GLY A 3 14.58 -0.95 -2.01
CA GLY A 3 14.59 -1.22 -3.45
C GLY A 3 13.27 -0.90 -4.16
N ALA A 4 12.13 -0.98 -3.47
CA ALA A 4 10.82 -0.63 -4.04
C ALA A 4 10.58 0.88 -4.04
N ALA A 5 11.28 1.63 -3.18
CA ALA A 5 11.19 3.08 -3.13
C ALA A 5 11.66 3.76 -4.43
N THR A 6 12.53 3.11 -5.20
CA THR A 6 13.08 3.67 -6.44
C THR A 6 12.00 3.95 -7.47
N ALA A 7 10.94 3.15 -7.55
CA ALA A 7 9.84 3.38 -8.49
C ALA A 7 9.13 4.72 -8.22
N ALA A 8 8.77 4.99 -6.96
CA ALA A 8 8.17 6.28 -6.58
C ALA A 8 9.16 7.43 -6.70
N LYS A 9 10.44 7.20 -6.39
CA LYS A 9 11.50 8.19 -6.57
C LYS A 9 11.62 8.61 -8.04
N GLU A 10 11.71 7.63 -8.94
CA GLU A 10 11.81 7.86 -10.39
C GLU A 10 10.58 8.63 -10.89
N LEU A 11 9.37 8.27 -10.42
CA LEU A 11 8.14 9.00 -10.73
C LEU A 11 8.23 10.47 -10.30
N PHE A 12 8.54 10.76 -9.04
CA PHE A 12 8.65 12.14 -8.55
C PHE A 12 9.77 12.94 -9.24
N GLU A 13 10.89 12.30 -9.60
CA GLU A 13 11.95 12.94 -10.37
C GLU A 13 11.50 13.30 -11.81
N GLU A 14 10.60 12.51 -12.39
CA GLU A 14 10.08 12.74 -13.75
C GLU A 14 8.97 13.79 -13.80
N VAL A 15 8.00 13.72 -12.87
CA VAL A 15 6.77 14.55 -12.93
C VAL A 15 6.73 15.67 -11.90
N GLY A 16 7.65 15.67 -10.93
CA GLY A 16 7.64 16.60 -9.80
C GLY A 16 6.69 16.15 -8.68
N GLU A 17 6.24 17.12 -7.87
CA GLU A 17 5.30 16.87 -6.77
C GLU A 17 3.93 16.39 -7.27
N LEU A 18 3.28 15.54 -6.48
CA LEU A 18 1.91 15.06 -6.72
C LEU A 18 1.02 15.41 -5.53
N ASP A 19 -0.26 15.65 -5.80
CA ASP A 19 -1.27 15.82 -4.74
C ASP A 19 -1.62 14.47 -4.10
N ASP A 20 -1.83 13.44 -4.92
CA ASP A 20 -2.23 12.10 -4.48
C ASP A 20 -1.42 11.00 -5.21
N LEU A 21 -1.06 9.94 -4.49
CA LEU A 21 -0.39 8.75 -5.02
C LEU A 21 -1.08 7.47 -4.54
N PHE A 22 -1.59 6.69 -5.49
CA PHE A 22 -2.23 5.40 -5.23
C PHE A 22 -1.23 4.26 -5.43
N VAL A 23 -1.09 3.39 -4.44
CA VAL A 23 -0.10 2.30 -4.45
C VAL A 23 -0.75 0.97 -4.09
N PRO A 24 -0.58 -0.09 -4.89
CA PRO A 24 -1.14 -1.39 -4.56
C PRO A 24 -0.44 -1.99 -3.33
N ILE A 25 -1.22 -2.71 -2.54
CA ILE A 25 -0.79 -3.36 -1.30
C ILE A 25 -0.97 -4.88 -1.43
N GLY A 26 0.12 -5.60 -1.22
CA GLY A 26 0.12 -6.99 -0.75
C GLY A 26 0.77 -7.02 0.63
N GLY A 27 2.00 -7.54 0.73
CA GLY A 27 2.75 -7.50 2.01
C GLY A 27 3.15 -6.11 2.51
N GLY A 28 2.94 -5.04 1.73
CA GLY A 28 3.18 -3.63 2.10
C GLY A 28 4.53 -3.03 1.69
N GLY A 29 5.39 -3.81 1.02
CA GLY A 29 6.76 -3.37 0.69
C GLY A 29 6.85 -2.23 -0.32
N LEU A 30 5.92 -2.17 -1.29
CA LEU A 30 5.87 -1.13 -2.31
C LEU A 30 5.37 0.20 -1.73
N ILE A 31 4.22 0.20 -1.06
CA ILE A 31 3.68 1.41 -0.42
C ILE A 31 4.62 1.97 0.65
N SER A 32 5.28 1.13 1.43
CA SER A 32 6.30 1.59 2.39
C SER A 32 7.47 2.29 1.70
N GLY A 33 7.89 1.78 0.53
CA GLY A 33 8.90 2.45 -0.29
C GLY A 33 8.40 3.78 -0.86
N ALA A 34 7.14 3.85 -1.28
CA ALA A 34 6.51 5.07 -1.75
C ALA A 34 6.45 6.15 -0.66
N CYS A 35 6.11 5.77 0.59
CA CYS A 35 6.14 6.69 1.74
C CYS A 35 7.51 7.35 1.92
N ILE A 36 8.59 6.56 1.85
CA ILE A 36 9.97 7.07 1.97
C ILE A 36 10.28 8.08 0.87
N SER A 37 9.94 7.76 -0.37
CA SER A 37 10.23 8.65 -1.51
C SER A 37 9.38 9.92 -1.49
N ALA A 38 8.10 9.80 -1.11
CA ALA A 38 7.20 10.95 -1.00
C ALA A 38 7.65 11.91 0.09
N GLU A 39 8.03 11.42 1.27
CA GLU A 39 8.52 12.26 2.35
C GLU A 39 9.73 13.12 1.92
N ALA A 40 10.61 12.57 1.09
CA ALA A 40 11.80 13.26 0.62
C ALA A 40 11.56 14.19 -0.59
N LEU A 41 10.66 13.83 -1.51
CA LEU A 41 10.57 14.45 -2.83
C LEU A 41 9.24 15.16 -3.10
N SER A 42 8.18 14.81 -2.37
CA SER A 42 6.84 15.38 -2.51
C SER A 42 6.12 15.34 -1.15
N PRO A 43 6.59 16.10 -0.14
CA PRO A 43 6.15 15.95 1.26
C PRO A 43 4.67 16.28 1.52
N ASN A 44 4.01 16.95 0.57
CA ASN A 44 2.57 17.21 0.62
C ASN A 44 1.72 16.14 -0.10
N CYS A 45 2.36 15.15 -0.74
CA CYS A 45 1.66 14.08 -1.45
C CYS A 45 0.92 13.19 -0.46
N VAL A 46 -0.34 12.94 -0.78
CA VAL A 46 -1.23 12.10 -0.01
C VAL A 46 -1.16 10.67 -0.54
N ILE A 47 -0.75 9.74 0.30
CA ILE A 47 -0.60 8.34 -0.11
C ILE A 47 -1.84 7.54 0.24
N HIS A 48 -2.34 6.84 -0.78
CA HIS A 48 -3.50 5.95 -0.74
C HIS A 48 -3.08 4.52 -1.03
N GLY A 49 -3.48 3.59 -0.17
CA GLY A 49 -3.34 2.15 -0.42
C GLY A 49 -4.48 1.59 -1.25
N VAL A 50 -4.20 0.55 -2.02
CA VAL A 50 -5.25 -0.21 -2.72
C VAL A 50 -5.03 -1.71 -2.53
N GLU A 51 -6.02 -2.39 -1.97
CA GLU A 51 -6.04 -3.85 -1.79
C GLU A 51 -7.18 -4.49 -2.60
N PRO A 52 -7.09 -5.77 -2.98
CA PRO A 52 -8.27 -6.55 -3.33
C PRO A 52 -9.17 -6.70 -2.10
N LEU A 53 -10.49 -6.61 -2.28
CA LEU A 53 -11.46 -6.80 -1.20
C LEU A 53 -11.28 -8.16 -0.48
N ALA A 54 -10.85 -9.17 -1.22
CA ALA A 54 -10.61 -10.53 -0.72
C ALA A 54 -9.43 -10.65 0.27
N SER A 55 -8.51 -9.67 0.28
CA SER A 55 -7.30 -9.65 1.09
C SER A 55 -7.06 -8.27 1.70
N ASN A 56 -8.11 -7.68 2.29
CA ASN A 56 -8.08 -6.33 2.86
C ASN A 56 -7.48 -6.25 4.28
N ASP A 57 -6.36 -6.92 4.52
CA ASP A 57 -5.76 -6.97 5.85
C ASP A 57 -5.11 -5.64 6.24
N ALA A 58 -4.49 -4.90 5.32
CA ALA A 58 -3.90 -3.61 5.64
C ALA A 58 -4.97 -2.56 5.93
N GLN A 59 -6.07 -2.55 5.18
CA GLN A 59 -7.23 -1.67 5.45
C GLN A 59 -7.74 -1.89 6.86
N LYS A 60 -8.03 -3.15 7.23
CA LYS A 60 -8.48 -3.48 8.59
C LYS A 60 -7.43 -3.12 9.64
N SER A 61 -6.15 -3.32 9.34
CA SER A 61 -5.07 -2.93 10.24
C SER A 61 -5.04 -1.42 10.49
N LEU A 62 -5.24 -0.63 9.44
CA LEU A 62 -5.28 0.83 9.52
C LEU A 62 -6.50 1.31 10.35
N GLU A 63 -7.67 0.70 10.14
CA GLU A 63 -8.89 1.02 10.88
C GLU A 63 -8.79 0.70 12.38
N THR A 64 -8.19 -0.44 12.73
CA THR A 64 -8.07 -0.86 14.14
C THR A 64 -6.84 -0.29 14.84
N GLY A 65 -5.86 0.19 14.08
CA GLY A 65 -4.59 0.68 14.61
C GLY A 65 -3.62 -0.43 15.03
N GLU A 66 -3.91 -1.69 14.72
CA GLU A 66 -3.05 -2.84 14.99
C GLU A 66 -3.12 -3.86 13.86
N ILE A 67 -2.02 -4.57 13.60
CA ILE A 67 -1.95 -5.50 12.47
C ILE A 67 -2.99 -6.62 12.60
N GLN A 68 -3.88 -6.70 11.61
CA GLN A 68 -4.89 -7.74 11.47
C GLN A 68 -4.40 -8.86 10.56
N GLU A 69 -5.03 -10.03 10.71
CA GLU A 69 -4.84 -11.17 9.82
C GLU A 69 -6.20 -11.55 9.22
N VAL A 70 -6.23 -11.82 7.91
CA VAL A 70 -7.44 -12.23 7.19
C VAL A 70 -7.30 -13.63 6.62
N LYS A 71 -8.43 -14.32 6.49
CA LYS A 71 -8.50 -15.62 5.83
C LYS A 71 -8.77 -15.42 4.35
N ILE A 72 -7.85 -15.91 3.51
CA ILE A 72 -7.98 -15.86 2.06
C ILE A 72 -8.44 -17.22 1.53
N MET A 73 -9.50 -17.23 0.72
CA MET A 73 -9.94 -18.43 0.03
C MET A 73 -9.02 -18.76 -1.15
N LYS A 74 -8.98 -20.03 -1.56
CA LYS A 74 -8.26 -20.41 -2.78
C LYS A 74 -8.90 -19.69 -3.98
N ASN A 75 -8.07 -19.07 -4.82
CA ASN A 75 -8.50 -18.30 -6.01
C ASN A 75 -9.47 -17.16 -5.64
N ALA A 76 -9.25 -16.49 -4.50
CA ALA A 76 -10.14 -15.42 -4.03
C ALA A 76 -10.05 -14.12 -4.84
N SER A 77 -8.97 -13.91 -5.59
CA SER A 77 -8.80 -12.76 -6.49
C SER A 77 -7.86 -13.12 -7.64
N ILE A 78 -8.00 -12.44 -8.78
CA ILE A 78 -7.03 -12.46 -9.89
C ILE A 78 -5.74 -11.69 -9.55
N ALA A 79 -5.74 -10.81 -8.55
CA ALA A 79 -4.56 -10.09 -8.06
C ALA A 79 -3.69 -10.99 -7.16
N ASP A 80 -3.11 -12.04 -7.73
CA ASP A 80 -2.34 -13.07 -7.02
C ASP A 80 -1.18 -12.50 -6.19
N GLY A 81 -0.49 -11.47 -6.68
CA GLY A 81 0.59 -10.79 -5.97
C GLY A 81 0.16 -9.98 -4.74
N ALA A 82 -1.15 -9.75 -4.56
CA ALA A 82 -1.72 -9.01 -3.43
C ALA A 82 -2.43 -9.91 -2.41
N LEU A 83 -2.49 -11.23 -2.63
CA LEU A 83 -3.11 -12.20 -1.72
C LEU A 83 -2.23 -12.52 -0.50
N THR A 84 -1.93 -11.51 0.31
CA THR A 84 -1.20 -11.66 1.58
C THR A 84 -2.20 -11.77 2.73
N THR A 85 -1.98 -12.64 3.72
CA THR A 85 -2.92 -12.79 4.85
C THR A 85 -2.74 -11.73 5.94
N LYS A 86 -1.57 -11.06 5.95
CA LYS A 86 -1.16 -10.07 6.94
C LYS A 86 0.03 -9.24 6.41
N ILE A 87 -0.02 -7.92 6.58
CA ILE A 87 1.08 -7.00 6.33
C ILE A 87 2.31 -7.30 7.19
N GLY A 88 3.51 -7.05 6.64
CA GLY A 88 4.75 -7.21 7.37
C GLY A 88 4.96 -6.14 8.45
N ASP A 89 5.54 -6.53 9.59
CA ASP A 89 5.72 -5.63 10.75
C ASP A 89 6.54 -4.36 10.41
N LEU A 90 7.58 -4.49 9.58
CA LEU A 90 8.38 -3.35 9.13
C LEU A 90 7.60 -2.42 8.19
N ASN A 91 6.68 -2.96 7.40
CA ASN A 91 5.87 -2.19 6.47
C ASN A 91 4.79 -1.42 7.24
N TRP A 92 4.23 -2.02 8.29
CA TRP A 92 3.24 -1.39 9.17
C TRP A 92 3.74 -0.09 9.79
N HIS A 93 5.03 -0.01 10.15
CA HIS A 93 5.64 1.22 10.64
C HIS A 93 5.40 2.40 9.68
N PHE A 94 5.64 2.22 8.38
CA PHE A 94 5.43 3.26 7.38
C PHE A 94 3.94 3.48 7.06
N ILE A 95 3.18 2.40 6.94
CA ILE A 95 1.76 2.46 6.59
C ILE A 95 0.97 3.24 7.65
N SER A 96 1.12 2.87 8.93
CA SER A 96 0.38 3.48 10.04
C SER A 96 0.69 4.96 10.29
N GLN A 97 1.81 5.46 9.78
CA GLN A 97 2.27 6.84 9.99
C GLN A 97 2.04 7.76 8.79
N HIS A 98 2.07 7.22 7.57
CA HIS A 98 2.13 8.04 6.34
C HIS A 98 0.96 7.79 5.37
N VAL A 99 0.26 6.66 5.48
CA VAL A 99 -0.86 6.33 4.57
C VAL A 99 -2.14 6.92 5.12
N LYS A 100 -2.86 7.67 4.29
CA LYS A 100 -4.10 8.36 4.68
C LYS A 100 -5.27 7.39 4.80
N ASP A 101 -5.47 6.57 3.78
CA ASP A 101 -6.49 5.54 3.74
C ASP A 101 -6.07 4.36 2.85
N ILE A 102 -6.81 3.28 2.94
CA ILE A 102 -6.63 2.10 2.11
C ILE A 102 -7.99 1.73 1.53
N LEU A 103 -8.06 1.80 0.20
CA LEU A 103 -9.23 1.47 -0.59
C LEU A 103 -9.19 -0.03 -0.93
N THR A 104 -10.37 -0.56 -1.24
CA THR A 104 -10.52 -1.94 -1.73
C THR A 104 -11.23 -1.94 -3.08
N CYS A 105 -10.89 -2.91 -3.92
CA CYS A 105 -11.54 -3.15 -5.21
C CYS A 105 -11.99 -4.61 -5.34
N GLU A 106 -13.06 -4.85 -6.08
CA GLU A 106 -13.46 -6.17 -6.54
C GLU A 106 -12.70 -6.56 -7.83
N ASP A 107 -12.69 -7.86 -8.16
CA ASP A 107 -11.94 -8.38 -9.32
C ASP A 107 -12.42 -7.82 -10.67
N ASP A 108 -13.66 -7.34 -10.75
CA ASP A 108 -14.23 -6.72 -11.95
C ASP A 108 -13.78 -5.26 -12.15
N GLU A 109 -13.16 -4.64 -11.13
CA GLU A 109 -12.58 -3.30 -11.16
C GLU A 109 -11.07 -3.31 -11.50
N LEU A 110 -10.46 -4.50 -11.66
CA LEU A 110 -9.03 -4.71 -11.93
C LEU A 110 -8.64 -4.68 -13.42
#